data_AF-A0A8T1WYH2-F1
#
_entry.id   AF-A0A8T1WYH2-F1
#
_cell.length_a   1.000
_cell.length_b   1.000
_cell.length_c   1.000
_cell.angle_alpha   90.00
_cell.angle_beta   90.00
_cell.angle_gamma   90.00
#
_symmetry.space_group_name_H-M   'P 1'
#
loop_
_entity.id
_entity.type
_entity.pdbx_description
1 polymer ?
#
loop_
_entity_poly.entity_id
_entity_poly.type
_entity_poly.pdbx_seq_one_letter_code
_entity_poly.pdbx_strand_id
1 'polypeptide(L)'
;MLEETVQKLHLEIPELELQRNQLVYGDQQRNWTAVVEYFHTFRFGIPMTPEGQLTLTSRQEETDMSEQLSLLRSTIAPDVILGELRGVESLVEQWRRYSSYFEDLHFQLGSIQRASDTLLTVVASLGVTVSDATLSSVFPHLLDQGEDITDKDVKAMATATSIGTKLLGQRLLLPCSICFEWDAASCRVVRLETTLNLVAPLIRVLGNVVDAAAALEHALIRPDGGIGQIKGGQMWTPVDNCS
;
A
#
# COMPACT_ATOMS: atom_id res chain seq x y z
N MET A 1 -31.82 19.39 47.68
CA MET A 1 -32.28 18.67 46.47
C MET A 1 -31.61 19.16 45.19
N LEU A 2 -31.78 20.42 44.73
CA LEU A 2 -31.06 20.93 43.55
C LEU A 2 -29.57 21.22 43.80
N GLU A 3 -29.22 21.77 44.96
CA GLU A 3 -27.82 22.13 45.26
C GLU A 3 -26.90 20.91 45.39
N GLU A 4 -27.39 19.80 45.95
CA GLU A 4 -26.65 18.54 46.04
C GLU A 4 -26.42 17.90 44.67
N THR A 5 -27.37 18.02 43.74
CA THR A 5 -27.20 17.50 42.37
C THR A 5 -26.20 18.34 41.58
N VAL A 6 -26.23 19.66 41.74
CA VAL A 6 -25.25 20.57 41.11
C VAL A 6 -23.84 20.35 41.67
N GLN A 7 -23.68 20.15 42.98
CA GLN A 7 -22.38 19.83 43.58
C GLN A 7 -21.84 18.47 43.14
N LYS A 8 -22.72 17.46 43.03
CA LYS A 8 -22.34 16.14 42.54
C LYS A 8 -21.87 16.16 41.08
N LEU A 9 -22.57 16.90 40.22
CA LEU A 9 -22.17 17.09 38.82
C LEU A 9 -20.81 17.80 38.69
N HIS A 10 -20.50 18.79 39.54
CA HIS A 10 -19.20 19.47 39.52
C HIS A 10 -18.02 18.57 39.93
N LEU A 11 -18.27 17.50 40.70
CA LEU A 11 -17.25 16.51 41.05
C LEU A 11 -17.12 15.41 39.98
N GLU A 12 -18.23 15.04 39.34
CA GLU A 12 -18.24 14.02 38.27
C GLU A 12 -17.57 14.51 36.97
N ILE A 13 -17.65 15.81 36.65
CA ILE A 13 -17.00 16.38 35.44
C ILE A 13 -15.48 16.10 35.40
N PRO A 14 -14.68 16.47 36.41
CA PRO A 14 -13.23 16.21 36.37
C PRO A 14 -12.87 14.71 36.39
N GLU A 15 -13.70 13.87 37.01
CA GLU A 15 -13.49 12.41 36.98
C GLU A 15 -13.73 11.84 35.58
N LEU A 16 -14.83 12.23 34.94
CA LEU A 16 -15.17 11.83 33.57
C LEU A 16 -14.16 12.38 32.55
N GLU A 17 -13.63 13.59 32.76
CA GLU A 17 -12.55 14.14 31.94
C GLU A 17 -11.26 13.34 32.06
N LEU A 18 -10.90 12.89 33.28
CA LEU A 18 -9.73 12.05 33.49
C LEU A 18 -9.90 10.67 32.83
N GLN A 19 -11.06 10.03 33.01
CA GLN A 19 -11.39 8.75 32.38
C GLN A 19 -11.37 8.86 30.86
N ARG A 20 -12.00 9.92 30.30
CA ARG A 20 -11.97 10.21 28.86
C ARG A 20 -10.54 10.39 28.37
N ASN A 21 -9.72 11.18 29.07
CA ASN A 21 -8.34 11.42 28.66
C ASN A 21 -7.54 10.11 28.66
N GLN A 22 -7.67 9.27 29.69
CA GLN A 22 -7.00 7.97 29.74
C GLN A 22 -7.41 7.04 28.58
N LEU A 23 -8.70 6.99 28.26
CA LEU A 23 -9.22 6.22 27.12
C LEU A 23 -8.67 6.75 25.79
N VAL A 24 -8.69 8.07 25.60
CA VAL A 24 -8.19 8.73 24.37
C VAL A 24 -6.69 8.52 24.19
N TYR A 25 -5.89 8.61 25.25
CA TYR A 25 -4.44 8.36 25.19
C TYR A 25 -4.13 6.88 24.95
N GLY A 26 -4.89 5.96 25.58
CA GLY A 26 -4.73 4.51 25.37
C GLY A 26 -5.07 4.09 23.95
N ASP A 27 -6.17 4.59 23.39
CA ASP A 27 -6.57 4.32 22.01
C ASP A 27 -5.59 4.92 20.99
N GLN A 28 -5.09 6.13 21.27
CA GLN A 28 -4.04 6.75 20.45
C GLN A 28 -2.78 5.89 20.39
N GLN A 29 -2.32 5.37 21.52
CA GLN A 29 -1.13 4.54 21.57
C GLN A 29 -1.33 3.23 20.81
N ARG A 30 -2.53 2.63 20.90
CA ARG A 30 -2.89 1.44 20.13
C ARG A 30 -2.91 1.70 18.62
N ASN A 31 -3.52 2.80 18.18
CA ASN A 31 -3.61 3.15 16.76
C ASN A 31 -2.22 3.45 16.17
N TRP A 32 -1.34 4.10 16.94
CA TRP A 32 0.05 4.32 16.55
C TRP A 32 0.83 3.01 16.44
N THR A 33 0.70 2.11 17.42
CA THR A 33 1.33 0.79 17.39
C THR A 33 0.88 0.01 16.17
N ALA A 34 -0.42 0.00 15.87
CA ALA A 34 -0.98 -0.66 14.69
C ALA A 34 -0.38 -0.14 13.37
N VAL A 35 -0.18 1.19 13.24
CA VAL A 35 0.51 1.76 12.08
C VAL A 35 1.96 1.30 12.03
N VAL A 36 2.70 1.38 13.13
CA VAL A 36 4.10 0.93 13.17
C VAL A 36 4.22 -0.54 12.79
N GLU A 37 3.33 -1.39 13.30
CA GLU A 37 3.25 -2.81 12.96
C GLU A 37 2.95 -3.02 11.48
N TYR A 38 1.99 -2.28 10.90
CA TYR A 38 1.71 -2.33 9.46
C TYR A 38 2.96 -2.06 8.61
N PHE A 39 3.71 -1.02 8.95
CA PHE A 39 4.97 -0.69 8.27
C PHE A 39 6.08 -1.71 8.51
N HIS A 40 6.10 -2.32 9.69
CA HIS A 40 7.06 -3.37 10.02
C HIS A 40 6.79 -4.64 9.21
N THR A 41 5.53 -5.07 9.16
CA THR A 41 5.10 -6.27 8.42
C THR A 41 5.39 -6.14 6.94
N PHE A 42 5.08 -5.01 6.32
CA PHE A 42 5.28 -4.82 4.88
C PHE A 42 6.60 -4.15 4.51
N ARG A 43 7.55 -4.05 5.45
CA ARG A 43 8.83 -3.35 5.26
C ARG A 43 9.58 -3.84 4.02
N PHE A 44 9.53 -5.13 3.73
CA PHE A 44 10.18 -5.74 2.56
C PHE A 44 9.16 -6.41 1.63
N GLY A 45 7.87 -6.07 1.78
CA GLY A 45 6.77 -6.70 1.09
C GLY A 45 6.42 -8.08 1.68
N ILE A 46 5.72 -8.90 0.90
CA ILE A 46 5.37 -10.28 1.26
C ILE A 46 6.43 -11.23 0.69
N PRO A 47 6.96 -12.19 1.48
CA PRO A 47 7.83 -13.25 0.99
C PRO A 47 7.13 -14.04 -0.13
N MET A 48 7.74 -14.04 -1.32
CA MET A 48 7.30 -14.88 -2.42
C MET A 48 8.04 -16.21 -2.29
N THR A 49 7.38 -17.27 -1.84
CA THR A 49 7.95 -18.62 -1.94
C THR A 49 8.01 -19.00 -3.42
N PRO A 50 9.19 -19.29 -3.98
CA PRO A 50 9.27 -19.82 -5.34
C PRO A 50 8.59 -21.19 -5.35
N GLU A 51 7.55 -21.35 -6.18
CA GLU A 51 6.91 -22.64 -6.39
C GLU A 51 7.97 -23.65 -6.85
N GLY A 52 8.33 -24.60 -5.97
CA GLY A 52 9.18 -25.74 -6.31
C GLY A 52 10.47 -25.96 -5.51
N GLN A 53 10.81 -25.14 -4.50
CA GLN A 53 11.96 -25.41 -3.63
C GLN A 53 11.55 -25.56 -2.16
N LEU A 54 11.31 -26.81 -1.76
CA LEU A 54 11.18 -27.21 -0.35
C LEU A 54 12.58 -27.16 0.31
N THR A 55 13.03 -25.97 0.71
CA THR A 55 14.17 -25.83 1.64
C THR A 55 13.66 -25.85 3.08
N LEU A 56 14.44 -26.40 4.01
CA LEU A 56 14.10 -26.50 5.43
C LEU A 56 13.85 -25.13 6.12
N THR A 57 14.12 -24.01 5.44
CA THR A 57 13.82 -22.63 5.86
C THR A 57 12.40 -22.19 5.50
N SER A 58 11.77 -22.79 4.48
CA SER A 58 10.46 -22.36 3.97
C SER A 58 9.36 -22.49 5.02
N ARG A 59 9.43 -23.52 5.87
CA ARG A 59 8.44 -23.78 6.91
C ARG A 59 8.39 -22.69 7.99
N GLN A 60 9.54 -22.06 8.26
CA GLN A 60 9.66 -21.02 9.28
C GLN A 60 9.26 -19.65 8.72
N GLU A 61 9.66 -19.34 7.48
CA GLU A 61 9.22 -18.15 6.74
C GLU A 61 7.69 -18.16 6.48
N GLU A 62 7.11 -19.31 6.15
CA GLU A 62 5.66 -19.48 6.00
C GLU A 62 4.91 -19.31 7.33
N THR A 63 5.50 -19.74 8.45
CA THR A 63 4.90 -19.60 9.79
C THR A 63 4.93 -18.14 10.23
N ASP A 64 6.06 -17.46 10.08
CA ASP A 64 6.20 -16.03 10.41
C ASP A 64 5.27 -15.16 9.56
N MET A 65 5.12 -15.46 8.26
CA MET A 65 4.19 -14.76 7.36
C MET A 65 2.72 -15.01 7.74
N SER A 66 2.37 -16.25 8.10
CA SER A 66 1.01 -16.59 8.56
C SER A 66 0.65 -15.84 9.84
N GLU A 67 1.59 -15.76 10.79
CA GLU A 67 1.41 -15.01 12.04
C GLU A 67 1.27 -13.50 11.78
N GLN A 68 2.13 -12.92 10.93
CA GLN A 68 2.05 -11.50 10.55
C GLN A 68 0.74 -11.17 9.83
N LEU A 69 0.27 -12.03 8.92
CA LEU A 69 -1.03 -11.86 8.27
C LEU A 69 -2.20 -12.02 9.24
N SER A 70 -2.08 -12.88 10.25
CA SER A 70 -3.10 -13.04 11.30
C SER A 70 -3.22 -11.78 12.16
N LEU A 71 -2.11 -11.11 12.45
CA LEU A 71 -2.06 -9.84 13.18
C LEU A 71 -2.67 -8.70 12.35
N LEU A 72 -2.40 -8.67 11.05
CA LEU A 72 -3.07 -7.74 10.12
C LEU A 72 -4.57 -7.96 10.10
N ARG A 73 -5.03 -9.22 10.04
CA ARG A 73 -6.46 -9.57 10.04
C ARG A 73 -7.15 -9.25 11.36
N SER A 74 -6.43 -9.18 12.48
CA SER A 74 -6.99 -8.75 13.77
C SER A 74 -7.09 -7.23 13.90
N THR A 75 -6.21 -6.50 13.20
CA THR A 75 -6.10 -5.04 13.27
C THR A 75 -6.91 -4.32 12.17
N ILE A 76 -7.06 -4.94 11.01
CA ILE A 76 -7.76 -4.39 9.84
C ILE A 76 -9.12 -5.07 9.70
N ALA A 77 -10.15 -4.28 9.40
CA ALA A 77 -11.47 -4.79 9.14
C ALA A 77 -11.47 -5.70 7.89
N PRO A 78 -12.19 -6.84 7.90
CA PRO A 78 -12.24 -7.75 6.75
C PRO A 78 -12.67 -7.09 5.45
N ASP A 79 -13.50 -6.04 5.54
CA ASP A 79 -14.09 -5.29 4.45
C ASP A 79 -13.51 -3.86 4.29
N VAL A 80 -12.27 -3.67 4.77
CA VAL A 80 -11.52 -2.40 4.69
C VAL A 80 -11.59 -1.77 3.29
N ILE A 81 -11.74 -0.45 3.24
CA ILE A 81 -11.76 0.33 2.00
C ILE A 81 -10.32 0.74 1.65
N LEU A 82 -9.91 0.50 0.41
CA LEU A 82 -8.57 0.74 -0.14
C LEU A 82 -8.69 1.56 -1.42
N GLY A 83 -9.16 2.80 -1.29
CA GLY A 83 -9.58 3.60 -2.45
C GLY A 83 -10.75 2.93 -3.17
N GLU A 84 -10.52 2.45 -4.39
CA GLU A 84 -11.52 1.73 -5.20
C GLU A 84 -11.59 0.22 -4.90
N LEU A 85 -10.62 -0.32 -4.17
CA LEU A 85 -10.59 -1.72 -3.76
C LEU A 85 -11.25 -1.90 -2.39
N ARG A 86 -11.73 -3.11 -2.11
CA ARG A 86 -12.32 -3.47 -0.82
C ARG A 86 -11.82 -4.82 -0.32
N GLY A 87 -11.63 -4.91 0.98
CA GLY A 87 -11.32 -6.11 1.72
C GLY A 87 -9.83 -6.36 1.95
N VAL A 88 -9.53 -7.07 3.04
CA VAL A 88 -8.15 -7.34 3.47
C VAL A 88 -7.38 -8.19 2.45
N GLU A 89 -8.06 -9.08 1.73
CA GLU A 89 -7.43 -9.89 0.68
C GLU A 89 -6.96 -9.04 -0.51
N SER A 90 -7.67 -7.95 -0.82
CA SER A 90 -7.24 -6.99 -1.85
C SER A 90 -5.97 -6.24 -1.43
N LEU A 91 -5.83 -5.93 -0.13
CA LEU A 91 -4.60 -5.33 0.42
C LEU A 91 -3.42 -6.32 0.31
N VAL A 92 -3.64 -7.58 0.70
CA VAL A 92 -2.61 -8.64 0.64
C VAL A 92 -2.17 -8.87 -0.81
N GLU A 93 -3.12 -8.97 -1.74
CA GLU A 93 -2.83 -9.14 -3.16
C GLU A 93 -2.08 -7.93 -3.75
N GLN A 94 -2.40 -6.71 -3.32
CA GLN A 94 -1.65 -5.53 -3.73
C GLN A 94 -0.18 -5.59 -3.26
N TRP A 95 0.07 -6.04 -2.03
CA TRP A 95 1.43 -6.25 -1.53
C TRP A 95 2.15 -7.39 -2.26
N ARG A 96 1.43 -8.46 -2.61
CA ARG A 96 1.98 -9.53 -3.46
C ARG A 96 2.43 -8.98 -4.81
N ARG A 97 1.63 -8.14 -5.45
CA ARG A 97 1.99 -7.48 -6.71
C ARG A 97 3.22 -6.61 -6.56
N TYR A 98 3.30 -5.80 -5.51
CA TYR A 98 4.50 -5.02 -5.26
C TYR A 98 5.76 -5.90 -5.10
N SER A 99 5.68 -6.97 -4.32
CA SER A 99 6.78 -7.92 -4.13
C SER A 99 7.15 -8.70 -5.39
N SER A 100 6.18 -8.97 -6.27
CA SER A 100 6.41 -9.76 -7.50
C SER A 100 6.94 -8.90 -8.63
N TYR A 101 6.50 -7.64 -8.71
CA TYR A 101 6.78 -6.79 -9.85
C TYR A 101 7.99 -5.89 -9.63
N PHE A 102 8.36 -5.59 -8.39
CA PHE A 102 9.50 -4.74 -8.08
C PHE A 102 10.57 -5.50 -7.31
N GLU A 103 11.82 -5.14 -7.56
CA GLU A 103 12.98 -5.64 -6.81
C GLU A 103 13.34 -4.71 -5.65
N ASP A 104 14.11 -5.24 -4.68
CA ASP A 104 14.61 -4.53 -3.50
C ASP A 104 13.54 -3.71 -2.75
N LEU A 105 12.30 -4.21 -2.67
CA LEU A 105 11.22 -3.45 -2.06
C LEU A 105 11.57 -3.05 -0.63
N HIS A 106 11.39 -1.77 -0.32
CA HIS A 106 11.60 -1.23 1.01
C HIS A 106 10.55 -0.19 1.34
N PHE A 107 9.74 -0.47 2.35
CA PHE A 107 8.68 0.42 2.80
C PHE A 107 9.04 1.03 4.15
N GLN A 108 9.10 2.36 4.20
CA GLN A 108 9.61 3.10 5.33
C GLN A 108 8.59 4.11 5.86
N LEU A 109 8.33 3.99 7.16
CA LEU A 109 7.59 4.98 7.94
C LEU A 109 8.43 6.25 8.12
N GLY A 110 7.86 7.41 7.78
CA GLY A 110 8.46 8.72 8.03
C GLY A 110 7.90 9.36 9.29
N SER A 111 6.63 9.78 9.25
CA SER A 111 5.96 10.43 10.38
C SER A 111 4.49 10.05 10.48
N ILE A 112 3.98 9.94 11.69
CA ILE A 112 2.56 9.74 11.98
C ILE A 112 2.00 11.07 12.50
N GLN A 113 0.89 11.52 11.93
CA GLN A 113 0.17 12.72 12.32
C GLN A 113 -1.28 12.35 12.64
N ARG A 114 -1.80 12.90 13.73
CA ARG A 114 -3.19 12.72 14.11
C ARG A 114 -4.03 13.82 13.46
N ALA A 115 -4.99 13.42 12.63
CA ALA A 115 -5.94 14.34 12.01
C ALA A 115 -7.23 14.45 12.84
N SER A 116 -7.68 13.35 13.44
CA SER A 116 -8.80 13.29 14.39
C SER A 116 -8.64 12.12 15.37
N ASP A 117 -9.65 11.83 16.18
CA ASP A 117 -9.64 10.69 17.10
C ASP A 117 -9.60 9.35 16.36
N THR A 118 -10.22 9.27 15.20
CA THR A 118 -10.32 8.06 14.38
C THR A 118 -9.45 8.10 13.14
N LEU A 119 -8.74 9.20 12.87
CA LEU A 119 -7.99 9.40 11.62
C LEU A 119 -6.52 9.71 11.89
N LEU A 120 -5.63 8.85 11.39
CA LEU A 120 -4.19 9.10 11.33
C LEU A 120 -3.76 9.29 9.87
N THR A 121 -2.92 10.27 9.64
CA THR A 121 -2.23 10.50 8.37
C THR A 121 -0.75 10.19 8.56
N VAL A 122 -0.21 9.41 7.64
CA VAL A 122 1.16 8.92 7.70
C VAL A 122 1.90 9.39 6.46
N VAL A 123 3.08 9.98 6.65
CA VAL A 123 4.02 10.25 5.57
C VAL A 123 5.06 9.13 5.56
N ALA A 124 5.30 8.57 4.38
CA ALA A 124 6.13 7.40 4.18
C ALA A 124 6.86 7.45 2.83
N SER A 125 7.72 6.47 2.60
CA SER A 125 8.36 6.25 1.32
C SER A 125 8.41 4.77 0.95
N LEU A 126 8.05 4.46 -0.28
CA LEU A 126 8.21 3.14 -0.90
C LEU A 126 9.40 3.18 -1.85
N GLY A 127 10.49 2.53 -1.47
CA GLY A 127 11.65 2.29 -2.32
C GLY A 127 11.48 1.01 -3.12
N VAL A 128 11.63 1.08 -4.44
CA VAL A 128 11.54 -0.07 -5.35
C VAL A 128 12.57 0.04 -6.47
N THR A 129 13.09 -1.10 -6.93
CA THR A 129 13.98 -1.18 -8.09
C THR A 129 13.18 -1.71 -9.28
N VAL A 130 13.31 -1.03 -10.42
CA VAL A 130 12.61 -1.42 -11.66
C VAL A 130 13.36 -2.60 -12.28
N SER A 131 12.66 -3.73 -12.45
CA SER A 131 13.16 -4.94 -13.10
C SER A 131 12.42 -5.23 -14.41
N ASP A 132 12.80 -6.30 -15.11
CA ASP A 132 12.06 -6.79 -16.27
C ASP A 132 10.61 -7.15 -15.92
N ALA A 133 10.38 -7.69 -14.71
CA ALA A 133 9.03 -7.95 -14.21
C ALA A 133 8.23 -6.66 -14.02
N THR A 134 8.88 -5.58 -13.59
CA THR A 134 8.25 -4.25 -13.49
C THR A 134 7.84 -3.76 -14.87
N LEU A 135 8.74 -3.82 -15.86
CA LEU A 135 8.42 -3.37 -17.22
C LEU A 135 7.27 -4.19 -17.81
N SER A 136 7.29 -5.52 -17.61
CA SER A 136 6.25 -6.41 -18.15
C SER A 136 4.88 -6.24 -17.47
N SER A 137 4.86 -5.94 -16.16
CA SER A 137 3.62 -5.97 -15.37
C SER A 137 3.06 -4.58 -15.05
N VAL A 138 3.92 -3.56 -15.00
CA VAL A 138 3.56 -2.18 -14.64
C VAL A 138 3.65 -1.24 -15.84
N PHE A 139 4.66 -1.41 -16.70
CA PHE A 139 4.88 -0.54 -17.86
C PHE A 139 4.94 -1.32 -19.19
N PRO A 140 3.98 -2.21 -19.50
CA PRO A 140 4.08 -3.12 -20.65
C PRO A 140 4.15 -2.40 -22.00
N HIS A 141 3.68 -1.16 -22.06
CA HIS A 141 3.72 -0.30 -23.24
C HIS A 141 5.13 0.28 -23.53
N LEU A 142 6.07 0.15 -22.59
CA LEU A 142 7.47 0.57 -22.79
C LEU A 142 8.36 -0.55 -23.35
N LEU A 143 7.84 -1.77 -23.42
CA LEU A 143 8.49 -2.88 -24.09
C LEU A 143 8.28 -2.76 -25.60
N ASP A 144 9.28 -3.21 -26.38
CA ASP A 144 9.20 -3.24 -27.83
C ASP A 144 8.11 -4.23 -28.27
N GLN A 145 6.94 -3.70 -28.63
CA GLN A 145 5.83 -4.49 -29.18
C GLN A 145 6.07 -4.61 -30.68
N GLY A 146 6.94 -5.53 -31.08
CA GLY A 146 7.22 -5.77 -32.48
C GLY A 146 5.95 -6.22 -33.22
N GLU A 147 5.29 -5.30 -33.95
CA GLU A 147 4.70 -5.49 -35.29
C GLU A 147 3.86 -4.28 -35.79
N ASP A 148 3.84 -4.12 -37.13
CA ASP A 148 3.04 -3.22 -38.00
C ASP A 148 2.89 -1.75 -37.60
N ILE A 149 3.97 -0.98 -37.83
CA ILE A 149 4.14 0.39 -37.36
C ILE A 149 4.10 1.36 -38.55
N THR A 150 3.23 2.39 -38.51
CA THR A 150 3.32 3.52 -39.46
C THR A 150 4.45 4.47 -39.07
N ASP A 151 4.97 5.33 -39.97
CA ASP A 151 6.13 6.22 -39.67
C ASP A 151 6.00 7.05 -38.38
N LYS A 152 4.77 7.42 -37.96
CA LYS A 152 4.53 8.13 -36.69
C LYS A 152 4.71 7.24 -35.46
N ASP A 153 4.34 5.97 -35.60
CA ASP A 153 4.40 4.97 -34.53
C ASP A 153 5.86 4.56 -34.28
N VAL A 154 6.75 4.69 -35.28
CA VAL A 154 8.19 4.38 -35.13
C VAL A 154 8.86 5.31 -34.12
N LYS A 155 8.59 6.61 -34.19
CA LYS A 155 9.18 7.58 -33.25
C LYS A 155 8.62 7.41 -31.83
N ALA A 156 7.32 7.15 -31.72
CA ALA A 156 6.67 6.89 -30.44
C ALA A 156 7.23 5.61 -29.79
N MET A 157 7.36 4.52 -30.56
CA MET A 157 7.98 3.28 -30.13
C MET A 157 9.42 3.49 -29.66
N ALA A 158 10.27 4.14 -30.47
CA ALA A 158 11.65 4.42 -30.10
C ALA A 158 11.75 5.24 -28.80
N THR A 159 10.80 6.15 -28.57
CA THR A 159 10.71 6.93 -27.33
C THR A 159 10.32 6.03 -26.15
N ALA A 160 9.29 5.20 -26.31
CA ALA A 160 8.82 4.25 -25.29
C ALA A 160 9.92 3.26 -24.89
N THR A 161 10.61 2.65 -25.87
CA THR A 161 11.76 1.76 -25.62
C THR A 161 12.91 2.51 -24.93
N SER A 162 13.19 3.76 -25.32
CA SER A 162 14.20 4.58 -24.64
C SER A 162 13.82 4.89 -23.19
N ILE A 163 12.54 5.11 -22.89
CA ILE A 163 12.06 5.31 -21.52
C ILE A 163 12.22 4.01 -20.73
N GLY A 164 11.75 2.87 -21.27
CA GLY A 164 11.86 1.56 -20.61
C GLY A 164 13.31 1.19 -20.27
N THR A 165 14.22 1.36 -21.23
CA THR A 165 15.66 1.11 -21.03
C THR A 165 16.32 2.03 -20.01
N LYS A 166 15.89 3.30 -19.91
CA LYS A 166 16.36 4.21 -18.87
C LYS A 166 15.84 3.84 -17.48
N LEU A 167 14.61 3.32 -17.39
CA LEU A 167 14.00 2.93 -16.13
C LEU A 167 14.57 1.61 -15.60
N LEU A 168 14.90 0.66 -16.48
CA LEU A 168 15.40 -0.67 -16.08
C LEU A 168 16.63 -0.55 -15.16
N GLY A 169 16.60 -1.26 -14.03
CA GLY A 169 17.63 -1.26 -13.00
C GLY A 169 17.65 0.00 -12.12
N GLN A 170 16.77 0.98 -12.34
CA GLN A 170 16.76 2.20 -11.53
C GLN A 170 16.05 2.00 -10.20
N ARG A 171 16.65 2.58 -9.16
CA ARG A 171 16.06 2.66 -7.83
C ARG A 171 15.14 3.87 -7.74
N LEU A 172 13.84 3.64 -7.63
CA LEU A 172 12.84 4.66 -7.41
C LEU A 172 12.53 4.77 -5.91
N LEU A 173 12.59 5.98 -5.37
CA LEU A 173 12.07 6.30 -4.05
C LEU A 173 10.76 7.06 -4.24
N LEU A 174 9.65 6.42 -3.93
CA LEU A 174 8.30 6.94 -4.13
C LEU A 174 7.77 7.50 -2.80
N PRO A 175 7.69 8.83 -2.63
CA PRO A 175 7.03 9.41 -1.46
C PRO A 175 5.55 9.05 -1.47
N CYS A 176 5.01 8.66 -0.31
CA CYS A 176 3.60 8.37 -0.16
C CYS A 176 3.01 8.97 1.10
N SER A 177 1.71 9.20 1.05
CA SER A 177 0.87 9.54 2.19
C SER A 177 -0.19 8.47 2.35
N ILE A 178 -0.45 8.03 3.58
CA ILE A 178 -1.44 7.01 3.88
C ILE A 178 -2.36 7.51 4.97
N CYS A 179 -3.66 7.41 4.75
CA CYS A 179 -4.68 7.76 5.70
C CYS A 179 -5.30 6.49 6.26
N PHE A 180 -5.18 6.30 7.57
CA PHE A 180 -5.79 5.20 8.31
C PHE A 180 -7.00 5.74 9.08
N GLU A 181 -8.16 5.12 8.87
CA GLU A 181 -9.38 5.41 9.63
C GLU A 181 -9.79 4.20 10.44
N TRP A 182 -10.04 4.42 11.73
CA TRP A 182 -10.52 3.40 12.66
C TRP A 182 -12.01 3.53 12.91
N ASP A 183 -12.66 2.38 13.04
CA ASP A 183 -13.96 2.29 13.69
C ASP A 183 -13.79 2.16 15.21
N ALA A 184 -14.36 3.10 15.95
CA ALA A 184 -14.26 3.13 17.41
C ALA A 184 -14.92 1.92 18.08
N ALA A 185 -15.96 1.35 17.48
CA ALA A 185 -16.69 0.22 18.05
C ALA A 185 -15.90 -1.09 17.94
N SER A 186 -15.30 -1.35 16.78
CA SER A 186 -14.52 -2.57 16.54
C SER A 186 -13.02 -2.43 16.82
N CYS A 187 -12.53 -1.20 17.04
CA CYS A 187 -11.10 -0.89 17.21
C CYS A 187 -10.24 -1.40 16.04
N ARG A 188 -10.78 -1.37 14.81
CA ARG A 188 -10.11 -1.85 13.60
C ARG A 188 -10.04 -0.78 12.54
N VAL A 189 -9.03 -0.88 11.68
CA VAL A 189 -8.90 -0.02 10.50
C VAL A 189 -9.98 -0.38 9.48
N VAL A 190 -10.88 0.56 9.19
CA VAL A 190 -11.97 0.40 8.22
C VAL A 190 -11.68 1.05 6.87
N ARG A 191 -10.73 1.99 6.83
CA ARG A 191 -10.28 2.61 5.59
C ARG A 191 -8.78 2.89 5.62
N LEU A 192 -8.13 2.57 4.51
CA LEU A 192 -6.70 2.77 4.28
C LEU A 192 -6.54 3.36 2.88
N GLU A 193 -6.43 4.69 2.79
CA GLU A 193 -6.25 5.40 1.53
C GLU A 193 -4.79 5.77 1.34
N THR A 194 -4.20 5.36 0.22
CA THR A 194 -2.81 5.68 -0.12
C THR A 194 -2.76 6.68 -1.26
N THR A 195 -1.78 7.58 -1.24
CA THR A 195 -1.40 8.44 -2.36
C THR A 195 0.09 8.30 -2.58
N LEU A 196 0.48 8.00 -3.81
CA LEU A 196 1.85 7.68 -4.21
C LEU A 196 2.33 8.70 -5.24
N ASN A 197 3.48 9.32 -5.00
CA ASN A 197 4.10 10.24 -5.96
C ASN A 197 5.03 9.48 -6.91
N LEU A 198 4.50 9.12 -8.07
CA LEU A 198 5.25 8.47 -9.16
C LEU A 198 6.02 9.47 -10.03
N VAL A 199 5.53 10.70 -10.14
CA VAL A 199 6.04 11.69 -11.11
C VAL A 199 7.43 12.19 -10.73
N ALA A 200 7.64 12.59 -9.48
CA ALA A 200 8.91 13.16 -9.04
C ALA A 200 10.13 12.22 -9.24
N PRO A 201 10.07 10.92 -8.86
CA PRO A 201 11.17 10.00 -9.10
C PRO A 201 11.37 9.69 -10.59
N LEU A 202 10.30 9.61 -11.39
CA LEU A 202 10.42 9.40 -12.84
C LEU A 202 11.09 10.58 -13.54
N ILE A 203 10.75 11.82 -13.19
CA ILE A 203 11.43 13.01 -13.73
C ILE A 203 12.93 12.97 -13.42
N ARG A 204 13.32 12.54 -12.22
CA ARG A 204 14.74 12.45 -11.83
C ARG A 204 15.51 11.45 -12.69
N VAL A 205 14.89 10.32 -13.03
CA VAL A 205 15.51 9.27 -13.84
C VAL A 205 15.51 9.63 -15.34
N LEU A 206 14.38 10.11 -15.85
CA LEU A 206 14.18 10.35 -17.29
C LEU A 206 14.70 11.73 -17.74
N GLY A 207 14.87 12.65 -16.78
CA GLY A 207 15.45 13.97 -16.96
C GLY A 207 14.45 15.05 -17.41
N ASN A 208 13.19 14.70 -17.66
CA ASN A 208 12.16 15.66 -18.07
C ASN A 208 10.73 15.17 -17.77
N VAL A 209 9.78 16.11 -17.77
CA VAL A 209 8.37 15.85 -17.45
C VAL A 209 7.64 15.13 -18.58
N VAL A 210 8.05 15.34 -19.84
CA VAL A 210 7.38 14.76 -21.01
C VAL A 210 7.55 13.24 -21.01
N ASP A 211 8.77 12.76 -20.85
CA ASP A 211 9.07 11.32 -20.75
C ASP A 211 8.43 10.70 -19.50
N ALA A 212 8.40 11.42 -18.37
CA ALA A 212 7.76 10.94 -17.15
C ALA A 212 6.23 10.82 -17.31
N ALA A 213 5.59 11.74 -18.04
CA ALA A 213 4.17 11.64 -18.38
C ALA A 213 3.91 10.48 -19.34
N ALA A 214 4.74 10.33 -20.38
CA ALA A 214 4.63 9.22 -21.33
C ALA A 214 4.80 7.85 -20.65
N ALA A 215 5.71 7.74 -19.67
CA ALA A 215 5.87 6.53 -18.86
C ALA A 215 4.62 6.17 -18.04
N LEU A 216 3.80 7.16 -17.66
CA LEU A 216 2.62 6.96 -16.82
C LEU A 216 1.31 6.85 -17.60
N GLU A 217 1.25 7.33 -18.84
CA GLU A 217 0.02 7.44 -19.65
C GLU A 217 -0.71 6.09 -19.83
N HIS A 218 0.06 5.00 -19.95
CA HIS A 218 -0.47 3.64 -20.10
C HIS A 218 0.10 2.68 -19.05
N ALA A 219 0.59 3.22 -17.93
CA ALA A 219 1.08 2.41 -16.83
C ALA A 219 -0.09 1.73 -16.12
N LEU A 220 0.14 0.49 -15.68
CA LEU A 220 -0.82 -0.30 -14.92
C LEU A 220 -0.71 -0.03 -13.41
N ILE A 221 -0.11 1.09 -13.01
CA ILE A 221 -0.06 1.56 -11.63
C ILE A 221 -0.83 2.89 -11.52
N ARG A 222 -1.71 2.98 -10.53
CA ARG A 222 -2.54 4.15 -10.27
C ARG A 222 -1.90 5.09 -9.24
N PRO A 223 -2.34 6.36 -9.14
CA PRO A 223 -1.84 7.29 -8.12
C PRO A 223 -2.08 6.86 -6.67
N ASP A 224 -3.04 5.97 -6.42
CA ASP A 224 -3.26 5.36 -5.10
C ASP A 224 -2.33 4.15 -4.83
N GLY A 225 -1.44 3.85 -5.77
CA GLY A 225 -0.51 2.73 -5.72
C GLY A 225 -1.10 1.40 -6.19
N GLY A 226 -2.40 1.33 -6.49
CA GLY A 226 -3.01 0.10 -6.99
C GLY A 226 -2.37 -0.34 -8.31
N ILE A 227 -1.92 -1.60 -8.39
CA ILE A 227 -1.36 -2.18 -9.62
C ILE A 227 -2.35 -3.15 -10.22
N GLY A 228 -2.52 -3.11 -11.53
CA GLY A 228 -3.40 -3.98 -12.31
C GLY A 228 -4.74 -3.35 -12.64
N GLN A 229 -5.50 -3.99 -13.53
CA GLN A 229 -6.80 -3.50 -13.93
C GLN A 229 -7.84 -3.80 -12.82
N ILE A 230 -8.63 -2.80 -12.45
CA ILE A 230 -9.92 -3.05 -11.81
C ILE A 230 -10.80 -3.66 -12.90
N LYS A 231 -10.87 -5.00 -12.95
CA LYS A 231 -11.95 -5.63 -13.69
C LYS A 231 -13.25 -5.21 -12.99
N GLY A 232 -13.97 -4.30 -13.61
CA GLY A 232 -15.32 -3.94 -13.17
C GLY A 232 -16.13 -5.22 -13.00
N GLY A 233 -16.47 -5.52 -11.75
CA GLY A 233 -17.37 -6.59 -11.34
C GLY A 233 -17.15 -7.94 -12.01
N GLN A 234 -16.18 -8.73 -11.57
CA GLN A 234 -16.32 -10.18 -11.68
C GLN A 234 -15.60 -10.93 -10.55
N MET A 235 -16.39 -11.82 -9.94
CA MET A 235 -16.06 -12.78 -8.90
C MET A 235 -14.85 -13.62 -9.32
N TRP A 236 -13.79 -13.61 -8.52
CA TRP A 236 -12.66 -14.50 -8.69
C TRP A 236 -13.09 -15.93 -8.32
N THR A 237 -13.00 -16.86 -9.26
CA THR A 237 -13.02 -18.30 -8.97
C THR A 237 -11.58 -18.80 -8.95
N PRO A 238 -11.16 -19.58 -7.93
CA PRO A 238 -9.88 -20.26 -7.95
C PRO A 238 -9.82 -21.21 -9.15
N VAL A 239 -8.65 -21.27 -9.79
CA VAL A 239 -8.37 -22.30 -10.78
C VAL A 239 -8.18 -23.62 -10.03
N ASP A 240 -9.20 -24.47 -10.05
CA ASP A 240 -9.06 -25.88 -9.68
C ASP A 240 -8.18 -26.55 -10.74
N ASN A 241 -6.90 -26.76 -10.44
CA ASN A 241 -6.05 -27.63 -11.23
C ASN A 241 -6.18 -29.06 -10.71
N CYS A 242 -7.15 -29.79 -11.27
CA CYS A 242 -7.20 -31.24 -11.27
C CYS A 242 -6.77 -31.75 -12.64
N SER A 243 -5.60 -32.38 -12.71
CA SER A 243 -5.31 -33.64 -13.45
C SER A 243 -3.88 -34.07 -13.17
#